data_AF-A0ABD5BPF2-F1
#
_entry.id   AF-A0ABD5BPF2-F1
#
_cell.length_a   1.000
_cell.length_b   1.000
_cell.length_c   1.000
_cell.angle_alpha   90.00
_cell.angle_beta   90.00
_cell.angle_gamma   90.00
#
_symmetry.space_group_name_H-M   'P 1'
#
loop_
_entity.id
_entity.type
_entity.pdbx_description
1 polymer ?
#
loop_
_entity_poly.entity_id
_entity_poly.type
_entity_poly.pdbx_seq_one_letter_code
_entity_poly.pdbx_strand_id
1 'polypeptide(L)'
;ALIAALKPEPILRHKLFQIDYLSTQSGKIIASLLYHRKLDDVWQRRAEQLRDDLRAQGFDLQLIGRASKTKIMLDQDYVDEVLPVAGRDMIYRQVENSFTQPNAAMNVQMLEWALAVTAGSKGDLLELSCGYGNFSLALAR
;
A
#
# COMPACT_ATOMS: atom_id res chain seq x y z
N ALA A 1 12.19 -7.47 10.64
CA ALA A 1 13.29 -6.52 10.38
C ALA A 1 12.99 -5.11 10.90
N LEU A 2 11.95 -4.43 10.41
CA LEU A 2 11.65 -3.02 10.74
C LEU A 2 11.64 -2.68 12.24
N ILE A 3 10.84 -3.39 13.05
CA ILE A 3 10.77 -3.11 14.51
C ILE A 3 12.14 -3.27 15.19
N ALA A 4 12.93 -4.26 14.79
CA ALA A 4 14.27 -4.47 15.36
C ALA A 4 15.21 -3.30 15.01
N ALA A 5 15.14 -2.79 13.78
CA ALA A 5 15.93 -1.64 13.33
C ALA A 5 15.48 -0.30 13.94
N LEU A 6 14.19 -0.16 14.30
CA LEU A 6 13.66 1.02 15.00
C LEU A 6 14.08 1.08 16.49
N LYS A 7 14.26 -0.07 17.16
CA LYS A 7 14.56 -0.13 18.60
C LYS A 7 15.82 0.65 19.02
N PRO A 8 16.98 0.53 18.33
CA PRO A 8 18.20 1.23 18.74
C PRO A 8 18.19 2.72 18.36
N GLU A 9 17.26 3.19 17.52
CA GLU A 9 17.24 4.56 16.97
C GLU A 9 16.28 5.47 17.77
N PRO A 10 16.78 6.31 18.71
CA PRO A 10 15.89 7.08 19.60
C PRO A 10 15.04 8.10 18.84
N ILE A 11 15.58 8.66 17.75
CA ILE A 11 14.87 9.64 16.89
C ILE A 11 13.64 9.00 16.23
N LEU A 12 13.77 7.77 15.75
CA LEU A 12 12.68 7.03 15.09
C LEU A 12 11.76 6.32 16.10
N ARG A 13 12.23 6.04 17.32
CA ARG A 13 11.43 5.39 18.37
C ARG A 13 10.62 6.35 19.21
N HIS A 14 11.14 7.54 19.48
CA HIS A 14 10.52 8.47 20.43
C HIS A 14 9.15 8.94 19.92
N LYS A 15 8.11 8.64 20.70
CA LYS A 15 6.69 8.97 20.41
C LYS A 15 6.10 8.29 19.16
N LEU A 16 6.76 7.26 18.61
CA LEU A 16 6.14 6.33 17.67
C LEU A 16 5.06 5.54 18.43
N PHE A 17 3.81 5.58 17.98
CA PHE A 17 2.70 4.91 18.67
C PHE A 17 2.03 3.82 17.83
N GLN A 18 2.18 3.85 16.51
CA GLN A 18 1.58 2.90 15.58
C GLN A 18 2.43 2.76 14.32
N ILE A 19 2.39 1.57 13.72
CA ILE A 19 2.93 1.30 12.40
C ILE A 19 1.84 0.65 11.57
N ASP A 20 1.45 1.27 10.47
CA ASP A 20 0.52 0.69 9.50
C ASP A 20 1.29 0.05 8.36
N TYR A 21 0.87 -1.15 7.94
CA TYR A 21 1.47 -1.88 6.84
C TYR A 21 0.47 -2.04 5.71
N LEU A 22 0.84 -1.57 4.53
CA LEU A 22 0.20 -1.90 3.27
C LEU A 22 1.16 -2.80 2.49
N SER A 23 0.74 -4.01 2.16
CA SER A 23 1.57 -5.00 1.46
C SER A 23 0.81 -5.63 0.30
N THR A 24 1.53 -5.97 -0.76
CA THR A 24 0.96 -6.55 -1.98
C THR A 24 1.37 -8.01 -2.17
N GLN A 25 0.63 -8.75 -3.00
CA GLN A 25 1.07 -10.06 -3.52
C GLN A 25 2.32 -9.94 -4.40
N SER A 26 2.53 -8.77 -5.01
CA SER A 26 3.75 -8.43 -5.75
C SER A 26 4.99 -8.18 -4.86
N GLY A 27 4.88 -8.30 -3.54
CA GLY A 27 6.00 -8.19 -2.60
C GLY A 27 6.39 -6.76 -2.20
N LYS A 28 5.64 -5.76 -2.64
CA LYS A 28 5.85 -4.34 -2.30
C LYS A 28 5.21 -4.02 -0.97
N ILE A 29 5.84 -3.13 -0.21
CA ILE A 29 5.37 -2.73 1.13
C ILE A 29 5.46 -1.22 1.29
N ILE A 30 4.43 -0.60 1.88
CA ILE A 30 4.52 0.70 2.56
C ILE A 30 4.35 0.47 4.05
N ALA A 31 5.30 0.96 4.85
CA ALA A 31 5.14 1.06 6.29
C ALA A 31 5.01 2.54 6.70
N SER A 32 3.84 2.91 7.21
CA SER A 32 3.59 4.24 7.77
C SER A 32 3.92 4.26 9.26
N LEU A 33 4.87 5.10 9.65
CA LEU A 33 5.30 5.32 11.03
C LEU A 33 4.55 6.53 11.60
N LEU A 34 3.68 6.30 12.60
CA LEU A 34 2.79 7.33 13.15
C LEU A 34 3.29 7.85 14.52
N TYR A 35 3.36 9.17 14.66
CA TYR A 35 4.00 9.83 15.80
C TYR A 35 3.12 10.86 16.51
N HIS A 36 3.28 10.93 17.84
CA HIS A 36 2.79 12.03 18.69
C HIS A 36 3.89 13.09 18.94
N ARG A 37 4.55 13.54 17.86
CA ARG A 37 5.53 14.64 17.86
C ARG A 37 5.66 15.23 16.45
N LYS A 38 6.27 16.41 16.33
CA LYS A 38 6.70 16.91 15.03
C LYS A 38 7.84 16.06 14.48
N LEU A 39 7.84 15.90 13.16
CA LEU A 39 8.92 15.28 12.40
C LEU A 39 9.75 16.39 11.76
N ASP A 40 11.06 16.25 11.81
CA ASP A 40 12.03 17.24 11.36
C ASP A 40 13.05 16.61 10.40
N ASP A 41 13.98 17.42 9.90
CA ASP A 41 15.01 16.96 8.94
C ASP A 41 15.97 15.92 9.54
N VAL A 42 16.07 15.83 10.87
CA VAL A 42 16.84 14.78 11.53
C VAL A 42 16.08 13.45 11.45
N TRP A 43 14.77 13.48 11.69
CA TRP A 43 13.91 12.31 11.50
C TRP A 43 13.94 11.82 10.06
N GLN A 44 13.80 12.71 9.08
CA GLN A 44 13.77 12.33 7.66
C GLN A 44 15.06 11.61 7.25
N ARG A 45 16.24 12.17 7.55
CA ARG A 45 17.53 11.54 7.22
C ARG A 45 17.71 10.17 7.86
N ARG A 46 17.24 9.99 9.10
CA ARG A 46 17.29 8.68 9.79
C ARG A 46 16.31 7.69 9.18
N ALA A 47 15.13 8.15 8.75
CA ALA A 47 14.15 7.31 8.08
C ALA A 47 14.61 6.87 6.69
N GLU A 48 15.29 7.74 5.93
CA GLU A 48 15.93 7.43 4.65
C GLU A 48 16.99 6.35 4.82
N GLN A 49 17.91 6.51 5.79
CA GLN A 49 18.90 5.46 6.09
C GLN A 49 18.24 4.12 6.46
N LEU A 50 17.24 4.14 7.33
CA LEU A 50 16.52 2.93 7.72
C LEU A 50 15.86 2.23 6.52
N ARG A 51 15.22 3.00 5.63
CA ARG A 51 14.61 2.49 4.40
C ARG A 51 15.66 1.81 3.53
N ASP A 52 16.80 2.46 3.33
CA ASP A 52 17.87 1.97 2.46
C ASP A 52 18.53 0.70 3.05
N ASP A 53 18.73 0.66 4.37
CA ASP A 53 19.23 -0.53 5.08
C ASP A 53 18.26 -1.73 4.97
N LEU A 54 16.95 -1.48 4.97
CA LEU A 54 15.94 -2.53 4.77
C LEU A 54 15.87 -2.96 3.31
N ARG A 55 15.99 -2.04 2.35
CA ARG A 55 16.11 -2.39 0.93
C ARG A 55 17.34 -3.22 0.64
N ALA A 56 18.48 -2.91 1.26
CA ALA A 56 19.70 -3.71 1.17
C ALA A 56 19.53 -5.14 1.71
N GLN A 57 18.56 -5.39 2.59
CA GLN A 57 18.17 -6.72 3.06
C GLN A 57 17.22 -7.46 2.11
N GLY A 58 16.81 -6.83 0.99
CA GLY A 58 15.95 -7.42 -0.03
C GLY A 58 14.46 -7.06 0.08
N PHE A 59 14.07 -6.11 0.92
CA PHE A 59 12.68 -5.66 1.00
C PHE A 59 12.38 -4.57 -0.04
N ASP A 60 11.35 -4.75 -0.87
CA ASP A 60 10.78 -3.69 -1.71
C ASP A 60 9.85 -2.80 -0.86
N LEU A 61 10.48 -1.95 -0.05
CA LEU A 61 9.83 -1.18 1.02
C LEU A 61 9.89 0.32 0.77
N GLN A 62 8.79 0.98 1.12
CA GLN A 62 8.65 2.42 1.29
C GLN A 62 8.32 2.76 2.75
N LEU A 63 8.79 3.92 3.22
CA LEU A 63 8.45 4.44 4.53
C LEU A 63 7.72 5.78 4.40
N ILE A 64 6.71 5.98 5.25
CA ILE A 64 5.99 7.25 5.39
C ILE A 64 6.05 7.68 6.85
N GLY A 65 6.39 8.95 7.10
CA GLY A 65 6.26 9.58 8.41
C GLY A 65 4.93 10.31 8.53
N ARG A 66 4.14 9.98 9.56
CA ARG A 66 2.89 10.68 9.86
C ARG A 66 2.92 11.30 11.25
N ALA A 67 2.49 12.55 11.31
CA ALA A 67 2.18 13.25 12.55
C ALA A 67 0.98 14.19 12.31
N SER A 68 0.53 14.89 13.34
CA SER A 68 -0.57 15.86 13.18
C SER A 68 -0.26 16.85 12.03
N LYS A 69 -1.13 16.87 11.02
CA LYS A 69 -1.02 17.68 9.79
C LYS A 69 0.29 17.49 9.00
N THR A 70 0.99 16.38 9.21
CA THR A 70 2.29 16.11 8.58
C THR A 70 2.26 14.74 7.91
N LYS A 71 2.64 14.70 6.63
CA LYS A 71 2.89 13.48 5.85
C LYS A 71 4.23 13.66 5.14
N ILE A 72 5.24 12.89 5.53
CA ILE A 72 6.55 12.84 4.87
C ILE A 72 6.61 11.53 4.09
N MET A 73 6.62 11.62 2.77
CA MET A 73 6.80 10.47 1.88
C MET A 73 8.26 10.49 1.44
N LEU A 74 9.00 9.42 1.69
CA LEU A 74 10.42 9.39 1.30
C LEU A 74 10.60 9.28 -0.21
N ASP A 75 9.75 8.49 -0.88
CA ASP A 75 9.70 8.41 -2.34
C ASP A 75 8.25 8.61 -2.85
N GLN A 76 7.34 7.69 -2.49
CA GLN A 76 5.92 7.75 -2.87
C GLN A 76 5.01 7.19 -1.78
N ASP A 77 3.69 7.38 -1.95
CA ASP A 77 2.64 6.86 -1.06
C ASP A 77 1.76 5.78 -1.66
N TYR A 78 2.23 5.10 -2.71
CA TYR A 78 1.49 4.01 -3.33
C TYR A 78 2.38 2.83 -3.68
N VAL A 79 1.75 1.67 -3.81
CA VAL A 79 2.33 0.44 -4.34
C VAL A 79 1.47 -0.09 -5.47
N ASP A 80 2.09 -0.75 -6.44
CA ASP A 80 1.37 -1.41 -7.53
C ASP A 80 1.21 -2.91 -7.21
N GLU A 81 -0.03 -3.32 -6.98
CA GLU A 81 -0.46 -4.71 -6.81
C GLU A 81 -0.65 -5.38 -8.17
N VAL A 82 -0.31 -6.65 -8.26
CA VAL A 82 -0.50 -7.45 -9.47
C VAL A 82 -1.40 -8.64 -9.13
N LEU A 83 -2.61 -8.62 -9.65
CA LEU A 83 -3.61 -9.66 -9.41
C LEU A 83 -3.81 -10.50 -10.68
N PRO A 84 -3.62 -11.83 -10.64
CA PRO A 84 -3.95 -12.70 -11.76
C PRO A 84 -5.47 -12.91 -11.81
N VAL A 85 -6.17 -12.24 -12.72
CA VAL A 85 -7.65 -12.27 -12.81
C VAL A 85 -8.08 -12.88 -14.14
N ALA A 86 -8.69 -14.06 -14.08
CA ALA A 86 -9.18 -14.80 -15.25
C ALA A 86 -8.10 -14.92 -16.35
N GLY A 87 -6.91 -15.36 -15.97
CA GLY A 87 -5.78 -15.61 -16.88
C GLY A 87 -5.01 -14.37 -17.37
N ARG A 88 -5.30 -13.18 -16.83
CA ARG A 88 -4.58 -11.94 -17.15
C ARG A 88 -4.18 -11.18 -15.90
N ASP A 89 -2.93 -10.75 -15.85
CA ASP A 89 -2.43 -9.89 -14.78
C ASP A 89 -3.04 -8.49 -14.90
N MET A 90 -3.66 -8.06 -13.81
CA MET A 90 -4.25 -6.74 -13.62
C MET A 90 -3.37 -5.95 -12.65
N ILE A 91 -2.98 -4.74 -13.04
CA ILE A 91 -2.15 -3.85 -12.21
C ILE A 91 -3.05 -2.83 -11.53
N TYR A 92 -3.00 -2.79 -10.20
CA TYR A 92 -3.78 -1.86 -9.39
C TYR A 92 -2.87 -1.03 -8.50
N ARG A 93 -2.95 0.30 -8.64
CA ARG A 93 -2.25 1.22 -7.75
C ARG A 93 -3.02 1.38 -6.45
N GLN A 94 -2.41 0.94 -5.35
CA GLN A 94 -2.94 1.03 -4.00
C GLN A 94 -2.26 2.20 -3.28
N VAL A 95 -3.01 3.26 -2.99
CA VAL A 95 -2.52 4.44 -2.28
C VAL A 95 -2.68 4.22 -0.78
N GLU A 96 -1.65 4.57 -0.01
CA GLU A 96 -1.67 4.52 1.44
C GLU A 96 -2.83 5.34 2.02
N ASN A 97 -3.48 4.78 3.04
CA ASN A 97 -4.69 5.34 3.67
C ASN A 97 -5.91 5.46 2.74
N SER A 98 -5.89 4.82 1.56
CA SER A 98 -7.07 4.58 0.72
C SER A 98 -7.56 3.15 0.90
N PHE A 99 -8.87 2.92 0.72
CA PHE A 99 -9.44 1.59 0.87
C PHE A 99 -8.91 0.62 -0.20
N THR A 100 -8.48 -0.56 0.26
CA THR A 100 -8.11 -1.71 -0.55
C THR A 100 -8.81 -2.95 -0.02
N GLN A 101 -9.01 -3.97 -0.88
CA GLN A 101 -9.53 -5.25 -0.42
C GLN A 101 -8.43 -5.93 0.41
N PRO A 102 -8.62 -6.18 1.71
CA PRO A 102 -7.54 -6.61 2.59
C PRO A 102 -7.09 -8.05 2.33
N ASN A 103 -7.93 -8.85 1.68
CA ASN A 103 -7.59 -10.20 1.25
C ASN A 103 -7.49 -10.24 -0.28
N ALA A 104 -6.28 -10.11 -0.80
CA ALA A 104 -6.02 -10.12 -2.25
C ALA A 104 -6.48 -11.41 -2.93
N ALA A 105 -6.33 -12.58 -2.28
CA ALA A 105 -6.78 -13.85 -2.84
C ALA A 105 -8.31 -13.92 -2.96
N MET A 106 -9.03 -13.38 -1.97
CA MET A 106 -10.48 -13.24 -2.07
C MET A 106 -10.87 -12.19 -3.11
N ASN A 107 -10.09 -11.12 -3.25
CA ASN A 107 -10.33 -10.10 -4.27
C ASN A 107 -10.29 -10.69 -5.69
N VAL A 108 -9.29 -11.53 -5.99
CA VAL A 108 -9.24 -12.27 -7.27
C VAL A 108 -10.54 -13.06 -7.49
N GLN A 109 -11.01 -13.82 -6.50
CA GLN A 109 -12.25 -14.58 -6.62
C GLN A 109 -13.48 -13.68 -6.84
N MET A 110 -13.56 -12.53 -6.16
CA MET A 110 -14.65 -11.57 -6.37
C MET A 110 -14.64 -11.01 -7.78
N LEU A 111 -13.47 -10.67 -8.32
CA LEU A 111 -13.33 -10.16 -9.68
C LEU A 111 -13.68 -11.22 -10.73
N GLU A 112 -13.24 -12.46 -10.54
CA GLU A 112 -13.57 -13.58 -11.42
C GLU A 112 -15.06 -13.94 -11.39
N TRP A 113 -15.67 -13.90 -10.21
CA TRP A 113 -17.12 -14.06 -10.07
C TRP A 113 -17.87 -12.95 -10.79
N ALA A 114 -17.47 -11.69 -10.60
CA ALA A 114 -18.11 -10.53 -11.23
C ALA A 114 -18.04 -10.62 -12.77
N LEU A 115 -16.90 -11.05 -13.31
CA LEU A 115 -16.72 -11.34 -14.74
C LEU A 115 -17.67 -12.44 -15.21
N ALA A 116 -17.79 -13.53 -14.46
CA ALA A 116 -18.65 -14.65 -14.84
C ALA A 116 -20.14 -14.26 -14.89
N VAL A 117 -20.62 -13.48 -13.91
CA VAL A 117 -22.05 -13.10 -13.83
C VAL A 117 -22.45 -11.99 -14.80
N THR A 118 -21.48 -11.25 -15.34
CA THR A 118 -21.69 -10.20 -16.35
C THR A 118 -21.36 -10.66 -17.77
N ALA A 119 -21.02 -11.94 -17.95
CA ALA A 119 -20.70 -12.50 -19.25
C ALA A 119 -21.89 -12.36 -20.22
N GLY A 120 -21.64 -11.74 -21.38
CA GLY A 120 -22.65 -11.57 -22.43
C GLY A 120 -23.67 -10.45 -22.18
N SER A 121 -23.51 -9.65 -21.11
CA SER A 121 -24.30 -8.44 -20.88
C SER A 121 -24.24 -7.48 -22.08
N LYS A 122 -25.27 -6.65 -22.23
CA LYS A 122 -25.39 -5.65 -23.31
C LYS A 122 -25.52 -4.26 -22.70
N GLY A 123 -24.94 -3.26 -23.37
CA GLY A 123 -24.93 -1.86 -22.90
C GLY A 123 -23.68 -1.53 -22.08
N ASP A 124 -23.81 -0.54 -21.21
CA ASP A 124 -22.71 0.02 -20.43
C ASP A 124 -22.86 -0.29 -18.93
N LEU A 125 -21.74 -0.30 -18.21
CA LEU A 125 -21.68 -0.52 -16.76
C LEU A 125 -21.51 0.81 -16.00
N LEU A 126 -22.25 0.96 -14.89
CA LEU A 126 -22.04 2.02 -13.91
C LEU A 126 -21.59 1.42 -12.57
N GLU A 127 -20.39 1.76 -12.10
CA GLU A 127 -19.95 1.48 -10.73
C GLU A 127 -19.95 2.78 -9.91
N LEU A 128 -20.62 2.76 -8.77
CA LEU A 128 -20.63 3.90 -7.84
C LEU A 128 -19.51 3.73 -6.82
N SER A 129 -18.76 4.81 -6.55
CA SER A 129 -17.68 4.83 -5.55
C SER A 129 -16.62 3.72 -5.77
N CYS A 130 -16.12 3.59 -7.00
CA CYS A 130 -15.24 2.51 -7.44
C CYS A 130 -13.85 2.45 -6.77
N GLY A 131 -13.53 3.39 -5.88
CA GLY A 131 -12.22 3.46 -5.20
C GLY A 131 -11.08 3.57 -6.21
N TYR A 132 -10.12 2.64 -6.16
CA TYR A 132 -9.02 2.55 -7.12
C TYR A 132 -9.41 1.85 -8.45
N GLY A 133 -10.70 1.71 -8.73
CA GLY A 133 -11.23 1.09 -9.95
C GLY A 133 -11.18 -0.44 -9.93
N ASN A 134 -11.25 -1.07 -8.74
CA ASN A 134 -11.06 -2.50 -8.57
C ASN A 134 -11.93 -3.34 -9.53
N PHE A 135 -13.26 -3.16 -9.47
CA PHE A 135 -14.19 -3.90 -10.31
C PHE A 135 -14.29 -3.30 -11.71
N SER A 136 -14.41 -1.97 -11.84
CA SER A 136 -14.53 -1.28 -13.14
C SER A 136 -13.44 -1.70 -14.14
N LEU A 137 -12.17 -1.76 -13.71
CA LEU A 137 -11.07 -2.15 -14.59
C LEU A 137 -11.16 -3.63 -15.01
N ALA A 138 -11.62 -4.50 -14.12
CA ALA A 138 -11.81 -5.91 -14.45
C ALA A 138 -13.01 -6.12 -15.39
N LEU A 139 -14.12 -5.42 -15.14
CA LEU A 139 -15.39 -5.56 -15.85
C LEU A 139 -15.44 -4.82 -17.20
N ALA A 140 -14.42 -4.04 -17.54
CA ALA A 140 -14.29 -3.40 -18.86
C ALA A 140 -13.90 -4.37 -20.00
N ARG A 141 -14.09 -5.68 -19.79
CA ARG A 141 -13.73 -6.76 -20.72
C ARG A 141 -14.91 -7.18 -21.59
#